data_AF-A0A7C3CR94-F1
#
_entry.id   AF-A0A7C3CR94-F1
#
_cell.length_a   1.000
_cell.length_b   1.000
_cell.length_c   1.000
_cell.angle_alpha   90.00
_cell.angle_beta   90.00
_cell.angle_gamma   90.00
#
_symmetry.space_group_name_H-M   'P 1'
#
loop_
_entity.id
_entity.type
_entity.pdbx_description
1 polymer ?
#
loop_
_entity_poly.entity_id
_entity_poly.type
_entity_poly.pdbx_seq_one_letter_code
_entity_poly.pdbx_strand_id
1 'polypeptide(L)'
;SKSMHQTDIYPSRYQLALQKLKDFVAEAKGFNLGILFYAKDAYMLYPLSQDTTALHTLVKDINITQKFAPNTNLFSALEAASSLLKETKNRHLLLLSDGGEIVTRDEELAYLKQEHITLSTLAVSKKPNLSMRELCEQTGGVYQPFTWSKEDIKTLMHAMTLKPKEKQNYLYDVPHFKEYYPYPLGLGLVLLLLLFFPLQKKAPLFGIVLLLVVAPFGSSLHAGILDFWHIHKAEQYNADQNYTQAAKEYQHIAPTSQSYYNTATALYKAKAYIEAVGYYKKALRKEDKHFNAKVFYNIATAYVRKHKLDLAKKYYRKSLALYPLKEAKENLSLVKQQLKVERKNLHKAYQKLLFKPIAKQNSFAKQNVFNSYAVKLHKLLPSQEEQWFAKILKQHAPSYLQKIPTTKRSQDANKTW
;
A
#
# COMPACT_ATOMS: atom_id res chain seq x y z
N SER A 1 7.11 -5.60 -18.36
CA SER A 1 7.04 -6.78 -19.25
C SER A 1 6.31 -7.93 -18.55
N LYS A 2 5.92 -8.98 -19.30
CA LYS A 2 5.31 -10.20 -18.72
C LYS A 2 6.26 -10.93 -17.76
N SER A 3 7.56 -10.89 -18.03
CA SER A 3 8.60 -11.53 -17.22
C SER A 3 8.72 -10.98 -15.80
N MET A 4 8.40 -9.70 -15.59
CA MET A 4 8.37 -9.10 -14.25
C MET A 4 7.26 -9.69 -13.35
N HIS A 5 6.26 -10.36 -13.91
CA HIS A 5 5.24 -11.06 -13.11
C HIS A 5 5.68 -12.46 -12.64
N GLN A 6 6.86 -12.94 -13.04
CA GLN A 6 7.40 -14.20 -12.54
C GLN A 6 7.67 -14.12 -11.02
N THR A 7 7.42 -15.24 -10.34
CA THR A 7 7.53 -15.39 -8.88
C THR A 7 8.78 -16.19 -8.48
N ASP A 8 9.80 -16.23 -9.35
CA ASP A 8 11.09 -16.87 -9.06
C ASP A 8 11.87 -16.13 -7.96
N ILE A 9 11.60 -14.84 -7.80
CA ILE A 9 11.98 -14.02 -6.66
C ILE A 9 10.70 -13.63 -5.91
N TYR A 10 10.66 -13.92 -4.61
CA TYR A 10 9.49 -13.65 -3.77
C TYR A 10 9.30 -12.13 -3.57
N PRO A 11 8.05 -11.61 -3.59
CA PRO A 11 6.80 -12.28 -3.97
C PRO A 11 6.56 -12.32 -5.50
N SER A 12 7.10 -11.35 -6.25
CA SER A 12 7.32 -11.39 -7.70
C SER A 12 8.41 -10.37 -8.05
N ARG A 13 9.08 -10.50 -9.21
CA ARG A 13 10.10 -9.52 -9.65
C ARG A 13 9.54 -8.10 -9.70
N TYR A 14 8.30 -7.94 -10.16
CA TYR A 14 7.58 -6.67 -10.20
C TYR A 14 7.36 -6.08 -8.81
N GLN A 15 6.90 -6.90 -7.85
CA GLN A 15 6.69 -6.44 -6.48
C GLN A 15 8.00 -6.08 -5.80
N LEU A 16 9.08 -6.84 -6.06
CA LEU A 16 10.41 -6.51 -5.57
C LEU A 16 10.92 -5.18 -6.18
N ALA A 17 10.78 -5.00 -7.50
CA ALA A 17 11.14 -3.74 -8.17
C ALA A 17 10.35 -2.55 -7.62
N LEU A 18 9.04 -2.72 -7.37
CA LEU A 18 8.21 -1.68 -6.76
C LEU A 18 8.63 -1.37 -5.33
N GLN A 19 9.02 -2.38 -4.55
CA GLN A 19 9.56 -2.19 -3.20
C GLN A 19 10.89 -1.44 -3.24
N LYS A 20 11.81 -1.82 -4.13
CA LYS A 20 13.09 -1.13 -4.32
C LYS A 20 12.92 0.32 -4.78
N LEU A 21 11.93 0.57 -5.65
CA LEU A 21 11.54 1.93 -6.04
C LEU A 21 11.05 2.76 -4.84
N LYS A 22 10.23 2.17 -3.96
CA LYS A 22 9.77 2.84 -2.72
C LYS A 22 10.94 3.20 -1.82
N ASP A 23 11.85 2.25 -1.61
CA ASP A 23 13.03 2.45 -0.77
C ASP A 23 13.96 3.52 -1.37
N PHE A 24 14.17 3.52 -2.69
CA PHE A 24 14.96 4.53 -3.38
C PHE A 24 14.34 5.93 -3.23
N VAL A 25 13.04 6.08 -3.49
CA VAL A 25 12.33 7.37 -3.38
C VAL A 25 12.36 7.90 -1.94
N ALA A 26 12.31 7.02 -0.94
CA ALA A 26 12.39 7.42 0.47
C ALA A 26 13.77 7.98 0.85
N GLU A 27 14.85 7.49 0.22
CA GLU A 27 16.23 7.88 0.49
C GLU A 27 16.72 9.03 -0.40
N ALA A 28 16.15 9.19 -1.60
CA ALA A 28 16.56 10.16 -2.62
C ALA A 28 16.13 11.63 -2.35
N LYS A 29 16.31 12.10 -1.12
CA LYS A 29 16.09 13.51 -0.75
C LYS A 29 17.06 14.42 -1.51
N GLY A 30 16.54 15.42 -2.23
CA GLY A 30 17.33 16.39 -2.98
C GLY A 30 17.58 16.03 -4.45
N PHE A 31 17.04 14.91 -4.94
CA PHE A 31 17.07 14.56 -6.36
C PHE A 31 15.84 15.13 -7.10
N ASN A 32 16.04 15.52 -8.36
CA ASN A 32 14.94 15.72 -9.30
C ASN A 32 14.59 14.35 -9.87
N LEU A 33 13.41 13.82 -9.53
CA LEU A 33 13.01 12.46 -9.89
C LEU A 33 11.82 12.48 -10.83
N GLY A 34 11.93 11.69 -11.91
CA GLY A 34 10.82 11.31 -12.78
C GLY A 34 10.68 9.79 -12.75
N ILE A 35 9.46 9.29 -12.93
CA ILE A 35 9.20 7.85 -12.98
C ILE A 35 8.55 7.50 -14.31
N LEU A 36 9.13 6.51 -14.98
CA LEU A 36 8.62 5.92 -16.21
C LEU A 36 8.33 4.42 -15.98
N PHE A 37 7.27 3.91 -16.59
CA PHE A 37 7.09 2.48 -16.83
C PHE A 37 7.26 2.16 -18.29
N TYR A 38 7.85 1.01 -18.59
CA TYR A 38 8.07 0.59 -19.95
C TYR A 38 7.73 -0.89 -20.14
N ALA A 39 7.25 -1.19 -21.35
CA ALA A 39 7.08 -2.53 -21.89
C ALA A 39 7.30 -2.43 -23.40
N LYS A 40 6.26 -2.60 -24.21
CA LYS A 40 6.30 -2.28 -25.65
C LYS A 40 6.42 -0.78 -25.92
N ASP A 41 5.70 -0.01 -25.11
CA ASP A 41 5.68 1.45 -25.11
C ASP A 41 6.13 1.96 -23.73
N ALA A 42 6.57 3.22 -23.66
CA ALA A 42 6.89 3.90 -22.42
C ALA A 42 5.73 4.81 -21.97
N TYR A 43 5.54 4.84 -20.65
CA TYR A 43 4.47 5.57 -19.98
C TYR A 43 5.08 6.36 -18.83
N MET A 44 4.88 7.68 -18.84
CA MET A 44 5.31 8.54 -17.73
C MET A 44 4.35 8.39 -16.57
N LEU A 45 4.83 7.96 -15.41
CA LEU A 45 4.04 7.93 -14.20
C LEU A 45 4.12 9.26 -13.44
N TYR A 46 5.32 9.82 -13.36
CA TYR A 46 5.58 11.05 -12.62
C TYR A 46 6.57 11.90 -13.42
N PRO A 47 6.23 13.18 -13.71
CA PRO A 47 7.15 14.07 -14.40
C PRO A 47 8.38 14.37 -13.54
N LEU A 48 9.45 14.83 -14.15
CA LEU A 48 10.66 15.22 -13.43
C LEU A 48 10.33 16.36 -12.45
N SER A 49 10.45 16.10 -11.14
CA SER A 49 10.14 17.08 -10.08
C SER A 49 11.01 16.88 -8.85
N GLN A 50 11.13 17.93 -8.04
CA GLN A 50 11.86 17.92 -6.76
C GLN A 50 10.95 17.52 -5.58
N ASP A 51 9.63 17.48 -5.79
CA ASP A 51 8.66 17.16 -4.75
C ASP A 51 8.63 15.65 -4.46
N THR A 52 9.63 15.22 -3.71
CA THR A 52 9.76 13.85 -3.20
C THR A 52 8.60 13.46 -2.26
N THR A 53 7.85 14.41 -1.70
CA THR A 53 6.71 14.13 -0.80
C THR A 53 5.50 13.68 -1.60
N ALA A 54 5.17 14.39 -2.69
CA ALA A 54 4.14 13.97 -3.63
C ALA A 54 4.51 12.63 -4.28
N LEU A 55 5.78 12.46 -4.67
CA LEU A 55 6.29 11.22 -5.24
C LEU A 55 6.19 10.05 -4.26
N HIS A 56 6.61 10.22 -3.01
CA HIS A 56 6.52 9.19 -1.99
C HIS A 56 5.07 8.77 -1.73
N THR A 57 4.14 9.73 -1.68
CA THR A 57 2.70 9.46 -1.52
C THR A 57 2.15 8.67 -2.72
N LEU A 58 2.51 9.09 -3.94
CA LEU A 58 2.11 8.42 -5.16
C LEU A 58 2.63 6.98 -5.18
N VAL A 59 3.93 6.77 -4.96
CA VAL A 59 4.58 5.46 -5.03
C VAL A 59 4.09 4.51 -3.94
N LYS A 60 3.81 5.02 -2.73
CA LYS A 60 3.25 4.22 -1.62
C LYS A 60 1.96 3.51 -2.02
N ASP A 61 1.08 4.22 -2.74
CA ASP A 61 -0.25 3.77 -3.14
C ASP A 61 -0.32 3.23 -4.58
N ILE A 62 0.82 3.12 -5.29
CA ILE A 62 0.87 2.48 -6.60
C ILE A 62 0.31 1.07 -6.50
N ASN A 63 -0.82 0.86 -7.17
CA ASN A 63 -1.41 -0.44 -7.42
C ASN A 63 -1.70 -0.57 -8.92
N ILE A 64 -0.70 -1.02 -9.68
CA ILE A 64 -0.86 -1.19 -11.12
C ILE A 64 -1.55 -2.52 -11.37
N THR A 65 -2.87 -2.45 -11.58
CA THR A 65 -3.66 -3.58 -12.05
C THR A 65 -3.68 -3.70 -13.57
N GLN A 66 -3.00 -2.79 -14.28
CA GLN A 66 -2.96 -2.74 -15.74
C GLN A 66 -2.07 -3.85 -16.30
N LYS A 67 -2.60 -4.60 -17.26
CA LYS A 67 -1.82 -5.60 -18.00
C LYS A 67 -0.93 -4.89 -19.01
N PHE A 68 0.39 -4.96 -18.82
CA PHE A 68 1.36 -4.46 -19.79
C PHE A 68 1.48 -5.40 -20.98
N ALA A 69 1.85 -4.86 -22.14
CA ALA A 69 2.10 -5.64 -23.35
C ALA A 69 3.21 -6.70 -23.11
N PRO A 70 3.15 -7.86 -23.80
CA PRO A 70 4.05 -8.99 -23.56
C PRO A 70 5.51 -8.74 -24.01
N ASN A 71 5.80 -7.66 -24.73
CA ASN A 71 7.13 -7.37 -25.27
C ASN A 71 7.83 -6.25 -24.48
N THR A 72 9.16 -6.21 -24.57
CA THR A 72 10.02 -5.23 -23.91
C THR A 72 10.83 -4.49 -24.96
N ASN A 73 10.69 -3.17 -25.03
CA ASN A 73 11.44 -2.29 -25.94
C ASN A 73 12.26 -1.30 -25.10
N LEU A 74 13.57 -1.52 -24.99
CA LEU A 74 14.44 -0.64 -24.19
C LEU A 74 14.50 0.77 -24.80
N PHE A 75 14.54 0.90 -26.13
CA PHE A 75 14.55 2.20 -26.79
C PHE A 75 13.34 3.06 -26.43
N SER A 76 12.17 2.46 -26.21
CA SER A 76 11.01 3.23 -25.76
C SER A 76 11.26 3.92 -24.41
N ALA A 77 11.98 3.26 -23.50
CA ALA A 77 12.37 3.84 -22.22
C ALA A 77 13.46 4.90 -22.40
N LEU A 78 14.44 4.66 -23.28
CA LEU A 78 15.54 5.59 -23.54
C LEU A 78 15.05 6.90 -24.17
N GLU A 79 14.20 6.83 -25.19
CA GLU A 79 13.62 8.01 -25.85
C GLU A 79 12.72 8.80 -24.88
N ALA A 80 11.92 8.10 -24.09
CA ALA A 80 11.11 8.71 -23.04
C ALA A 80 11.96 9.41 -21.98
N ALA A 81 13.07 8.79 -21.57
CA ALA A 81 14.00 9.37 -20.62
C ALA A 81 14.72 10.60 -21.20
N SER A 82 15.23 10.52 -22.44
CA SER A 82 15.83 11.68 -23.12
C SER A 82 14.85 12.85 -23.19
N SER A 83 13.59 12.59 -23.57
CA SER A 83 12.56 13.63 -23.63
C SER A 83 12.30 14.28 -22.27
N LEU A 84 12.32 13.52 -21.17
CA LEU A 84 12.16 14.04 -19.81
C LEU A 84 13.38 14.81 -19.30
N LEU A 85 14.58 14.40 -19.72
CA LEU A 85 15.86 14.92 -19.23
C LEU A 85 16.43 16.06 -20.10
N LYS A 86 15.73 16.46 -21.17
CA LYS A 86 16.20 17.41 -22.19
C LYS A 86 16.77 18.72 -21.60
N GLU A 87 16.13 19.27 -20.58
CA GLU A 87 16.51 20.55 -19.96
C GLU A 87 17.49 20.40 -18.78
N THR A 88 17.94 19.17 -18.49
CA THR A 88 18.85 18.89 -17.36
C THR A 88 20.30 18.78 -17.79
N LYS A 89 21.21 19.31 -16.96
CA LYS A 89 22.67 19.25 -17.18
C LYS A 89 23.26 17.87 -16.89
N ASN A 90 22.80 17.21 -15.83
CA ASN A 90 23.25 15.88 -15.43
C ASN A 90 22.10 14.88 -15.64
N ARG A 91 22.24 14.02 -16.64
CA ARG A 91 21.18 13.10 -17.08
C ARG A 91 21.49 11.69 -16.60
N HIS A 92 20.86 11.27 -15.51
CA HIS A 92 20.98 9.92 -14.99
C HIS A 92 19.68 9.14 -15.23
N LEU A 93 19.81 7.92 -15.75
CA LEU A 93 18.71 6.98 -15.92
C LEU A 93 18.96 5.75 -15.05
N LEU A 94 18.08 5.52 -14.06
CA LEU A 94 18.06 4.29 -13.28
C LEU A 94 17.02 3.32 -13.85
N LEU A 95 17.49 2.19 -14.37
CA LEU A 95 16.66 1.13 -14.93
C LEU A 95 16.44 0.02 -13.89
N LEU A 96 15.19 -0.25 -13.52
CA LEU A 96 14.83 -1.44 -12.73
C LEU A 96 14.31 -2.49 -13.71
N SER A 97 15.10 -3.54 -13.95
CA SER A 97 14.83 -4.52 -15.00
C SER A 97 15.26 -5.92 -14.56
N ASP A 98 14.64 -6.94 -15.12
CA ASP A 98 15.10 -8.33 -14.99
C ASP A 98 16.26 -8.66 -15.95
N GLY A 99 16.75 -7.66 -16.70
CA GLY A 99 17.98 -7.71 -17.47
C GLY A 99 17.78 -7.86 -18.97
N GLY A 100 16.63 -8.37 -19.43
CA GLY A 100 16.43 -8.60 -20.87
C GLY A 100 17.12 -9.84 -21.42
N GLU A 101 16.99 -10.06 -22.72
CA GLU A 101 17.85 -11.02 -23.44
C GLU A 101 19.30 -10.51 -23.46
N ILE A 102 20.24 -11.45 -23.51
CA ILE A 102 21.65 -11.17 -23.72
C ILE A 102 21.83 -10.96 -25.23
N VAL A 103 21.66 -9.70 -25.66
CA VAL A 103 21.88 -9.24 -27.03
C VAL A 103 22.95 -8.16 -27.05
N THR A 104 23.54 -7.91 -28.22
CA THR A 104 24.39 -6.74 -28.47
C THR A 104 23.54 -5.46 -28.37
N ARG A 105 24.10 -4.42 -27.74
CA ARG A 105 23.37 -3.17 -27.42
C ARG A 105 24.10 -1.92 -27.93
N ASP A 106 24.78 -2.06 -29.08
CA ASP A 106 25.63 -1.01 -29.65
C ASP A 106 24.82 0.22 -30.07
N GLU A 107 23.61 0.01 -30.59
CA GLU A 107 22.71 1.10 -30.96
C GLU A 107 22.21 1.88 -29.72
N GLU A 108 21.85 1.17 -28.64
CA GLU A 108 21.47 1.80 -27.37
C GLU A 108 22.65 2.56 -26.76
N LEU A 109 23.86 2.01 -26.83
CA LEU A 109 25.07 2.68 -26.36
C LEU A 109 25.33 3.98 -27.14
N ALA A 110 25.27 3.91 -28.48
CA ALA A 110 25.47 5.08 -29.33
C ALA A 110 24.45 6.18 -29.02
N TYR A 111 23.19 5.80 -28.81
CA TYR A 111 22.13 6.73 -28.44
C TYR A 111 22.35 7.36 -27.05
N LEU A 112 22.70 6.56 -26.04
CA LEU A 112 22.99 7.05 -24.68
C LEU A 112 24.18 8.02 -24.65
N LYS A 113 25.23 7.73 -25.44
CA LYS A 113 26.38 8.63 -25.59
C LYS A 113 26.02 9.93 -26.30
N GLN A 114 25.23 9.87 -27.36
CA GLN A 114 24.76 11.05 -28.10
C GLN A 114 23.89 11.97 -27.22
N GLU A 115 23.03 11.38 -26.40
CA GLU A 115 22.13 12.13 -25.50
C GLU A 115 22.76 12.51 -24.16
N HIS A 116 24.04 12.17 -23.95
CA HIS A 116 24.78 12.35 -22.70
C HIS A 116 24.06 11.80 -21.46
N ILE A 117 23.44 10.61 -21.59
CA ILE A 117 22.71 9.94 -20.51
C ILE A 117 23.58 8.84 -19.88
N THR A 118 23.81 8.93 -18.57
CA THR A 118 24.45 7.88 -17.78
C THR A 118 23.42 6.84 -17.33
N LEU A 119 23.57 5.60 -17.79
CA LEU A 119 22.65 4.50 -17.47
C LEU A 119 23.18 3.68 -16.28
N SER A 120 22.37 3.55 -15.23
CA SER A 120 22.58 2.59 -14.16
C SER A 120 21.43 1.60 -14.12
N THR A 121 21.71 0.33 -13.81
CA THR A 121 20.68 -0.71 -13.76
C THR A 121 20.67 -1.40 -12.40
N LEU A 122 19.49 -1.49 -11.80
CA LEU A 122 19.20 -2.40 -10.70
C LEU A 122 18.58 -3.68 -11.27
N ALA A 123 19.37 -4.76 -11.28
CA ALA A 123 18.93 -6.03 -11.84
C ALA A 123 18.08 -6.83 -10.84
N VAL A 124 16.80 -7.02 -11.19
CA VAL A 124 15.81 -7.76 -10.39
C VAL A 124 15.67 -9.18 -10.92
N SER A 125 16.79 -9.87 -11.06
CA SER A 125 16.88 -11.24 -11.57
C SER A 125 17.98 -12.02 -10.85
N LYS A 126 17.84 -13.36 -10.82
CA LYS A 126 18.86 -14.24 -10.22
C LYS A 126 20.09 -14.40 -11.12
N LYS A 127 19.93 -14.23 -12.42
CA LYS A 127 20.99 -14.39 -13.41
C LYS A 127 21.49 -13.02 -13.85
N PRO A 128 22.80 -12.71 -13.70
CA PRO A 128 23.33 -11.44 -14.17
C PRO A 128 23.23 -11.37 -15.70
N ASN A 129 22.85 -10.20 -16.22
CA ASN A 129 22.88 -9.93 -17.65
C ASN A 129 24.16 -9.16 -17.98
N LEU A 130 25.11 -9.85 -18.63
CA LEU A 130 26.42 -9.30 -18.95
C LEU A 130 26.36 -8.15 -19.97
N SER A 131 25.45 -8.21 -20.97
CA SER A 131 25.35 -7.13 -21.95
C SER A 131 24.76 -5.86 -21.36
N MET A 132 23.84 -5.98 -20.40
CA MET A 132 23.35 -4.82 -19.64
C MET A 132 24.42 -4.23 -18.73
N ARG A 133 25.27 -5.10 -18.15
CA ARG A 133 26.40 -4.66 -17.33
C ARG A 133 27.39 -3.84 -18.15
N GLU A 134 27.80 -4.37 -19.31
CA GLU A 134 28.71 -3.70 -20.23
C GLU A 134 28.15 -2.34 -20.69
N LEU A 135 26.86 -2.27 -21.02
CA LEU A 135 26.20 -1.02 -21.39
C LEU A 135 26.25 0.04 -20.26
N CYS A 136 26.03 -0.36 -19.01
CA CYS A 136 26.12 0.55 -17.86
C CYS A 136 27.56 1.05 -17.66
N GLU A 137 28.54 0.14 -17.71
CA GLU A 137 29.96 0.48 -17.52
C GLU A 137 30.46 1.44 -18.61
N GLN A 138 30.08 1.21 -19.87
CA GLN A 138 30.49 2.05 -21.00
C GLN A 138 29.80 3.42 -21.04
N THR A 139 28.68 3.60 -20.34
CA THR A 139 28.00 4.90 -20.16
C THR A 139 28.42 5.63 -18.87
N GLY A 140 29.33 5.02 -18.09
CA GLY A 140 29.83 5.55 -16.83
C GLY A 140 28.87 5.37 -15.65
N GLY A 141 27.85 4.51 -15.78
CA GLY A 141 26.94 4.16 -14.69
C GLY A 141 27.27 2.81 -14.07
N VAL A 142 26.38 2.32 -13.21
CA VAL A 142 26.62 1.10 -12.41
C VAL A 142 25.56 0.04 -12.67
N TYR A 143 26.01 -1.20 -12.82
CA TYR A 143 25.15 -2.38 -12.82
C TYR A 143 25.17 -3.03 -11.45
N GLN A 144 24.03 -3.00 -10.76
CA GLN A 144 23.88 -3.50 -9.40
C GLN A 144 22.86 -4.64 -9.38
N PRO A 145 23.25 -5.88 -9.04
CA PRO A 145 22.29 -6.95 -8.70
C PRO A 145 21.50 -6.58 -7.44
N PHE A 146 20.22 -6.97 -7.40
CA PHE A 146 19.39 -6.72 -6.21
C PHE A 146 20.01 -7.40 -4.97
N THR A 147 19.96 -6.71 -3.84
CA THR A 147 20.23 -7.31 -2.53
C THR A 147 18.95 -7.31 -1.71
N TRP A 148 18.86 -8.15 -0.67
CA TRP A 148 17.72 -8.09 0.26
C TRP A 148 17.84 -6.90 1.24
N SER A 149 19.07 -6.40 1.43
CA SER A 149 19.38 -5.19 2.19
C SER A 149 19.06 -3.92 1.39
N LYS A 150 19.39 -2.76 1.96
CA LYS A 150 19.33 -1.45 1.26
C LYS A 150 20.68 -1.02 0.67
N GLU A 151 21.68 -1.90 0.69
CA GLU A 151 23.04 -1.58 0.22
C GLU A 151 23.06 -1.33 -1.29
N ASP A 152 22.28 -2.07 -2.07
CA ASP A 152 22.15 -1.87 -3.51
C ASP A 152 21.69 -0.44 -3.87
N ILE A 153 20.70 0.08 -3.14
CA ILE A 153 20.20 1.44 -3.28
C ILE A 153 21.28 2.46 -2.91
N LYS A 154 21.99 2.25 -1.80
CA LYS A 154 23.07 3.14 -1.37
C LYS A 154 24.20 3.21 -2.40
N THR A 155 24.62 2.07 -2.95
CA THR A 155 25.64 2.01 -4.02
C THR A 155 25.20 2.78 -5.26
N LEU A 156 23.95 2.61 -5.68
CA LEU A 156 23.40 3.32 -6.83
C LEU A 156 23.30 4.84 -6.59
N MET A 157 22.82 5.24 -5.41
CA MET A 157 22.74 6.65 -5.05
C MET A 157 24.12 7.30 -4.98
N HIS A 158 25.09 6.62 -4.35
CA HIS A 158 26.47 7.08 -4.29
C HIS A 158 27.04 7.30 -5.69
N ALA A 159 26.84 6.36 -6.61
CA ALA A 159 27.31 6.47 -7.99
C ALA A 159 26.68 7.66 -8.74
N MET A 160 25.42 8.02 -8.44
CA MET A 160 24.73 9.16 -9.06
C MET A 160 25.08 10.51 -8.41
N THR A 161 25.46 10.54 -7.13
CA THR A 161 25.84 11.77 -6.43
C THR A 161 27.27 12.23 -6.69
N LEU A 162 28.16 11.30 -7.05
CA LEU A 162 29.55 11.64 -7.36
C LEU A 162 29.59 12.46 -8.66
N LYS A 163 29.97 13.74 -8.55
CA LYS A 163 30.51 14.46 -9.69
C LYS A 163 31.73 13.68 -10.21
N PRO A 164 32.00 13.64 -11.53
CA PRO A 164 33.18 13.00 -12.08
C PRO A 164 34.43 13.81 -11.67
N LYS A 165 34.95 13.55 -10.48
CA LYS A 165 36.31 13.89 -10.09
C LYS A 165 36.89 12.72 -9.30
N GLU A 166 37.91 12.15 -9.93
CA GLU A 166 38.99 11.32 -9.40
C GLU A 166 38.64 9.95 -8.83
N LYS A 167 39.19 8.93 -9.51
CA LYS A 167 39.44 7.58 -9.01
C LYS A 167 40.01 7.68 -7.58
N GLN A 168 39.22 7.33 -6.58
CA GLN A 168 39.74 6.98 -5.26
C GLN A 168 39.60 5.48 -5.08
N ASN A 169 40.73 4.86 -4.77
CA ASN A 169 40.89 3.42 -4.63
C ASN A 169 39.92 2.87 -3.58
N TYR A 170 39.19 1.82 -3.96
CA TYR A 170 38.35 1.06 -3.04
C TYR A 170 39.26 0.33 -2.04
N LEU A 171 39.28 0.80 -0.79
CA LEU A 171 39.61 -0.03 0.36
C LEU A 171 38.31 -0.70 0.80
N TYR A 172 38.30 -2.03 0.82
CA TYR A 172 37.17 -2.82 1.32
C TYR A 172 36.93 -2.50 2.79
N ASP A 173 35.73 -2.04 3.15
CA ASP A 173 35.28 -2.00 4.54
C ASP A 173 34.99 -3.43 5.00
N VAL A 174 35.85 -3.94 5.88
CA VAL A 174 35.62 -5.19 6.62
C VAL A 174 34.48 -4.92 7.61
N PRO A 175 33.43 -5.75 7.66
CA PRO A 175 32.31 -5.51 8.58
C PRO A 175 32.80 -5.54 10.03
N HIS A 176 32.79 -4.39 10.70
CA HIS A 176 32.94 -4.32 12.14
C HIS A 176 31.65 -4.84 12.80
N PHE A 177 31.72 -6.06 13.33
CA PHE A 177 30.69 -6.57 14.22
C PHE A 177 30.70 -5.74 15.51
N LYS A 178 29.55 -5.13 15.83
CA LYS A 178 29.36 -4.46 17.12
C LYS A 178 29.02 -5.51 18.16
N GLU A 179 29.98 -5.83 19.02
CA GLU A 179 29.81 -6.87 20.03
C GLU A 179 28.92 -6.38 21.19
N TYR A 180 27.82 -7.09 21.45
CA TYR A 180 26.87 -6.80 22.53
C TYR A 180 27.20 -7.54 23.84
N TYR A 181 28.40 -8.11 23.98
CA TYR A 181 28.81 -8.76 25.25
C TYR A 181 28.84 -7.84 26.49
N PRO A 182 28.97 -6.49 26.39
CA PRO A 182 28.96 -5.64 27.58
C PRO A 182 27.66 -5.70 28.39
N TYR A 183 26.52 -6.04 27.77
CA TYR A 183 25.22 -6.11 28.45
C TYR A 183 25.09 -7.34 29.39
N PRO A 184 25.30 -8.59 28.93
CA PRO A 184 25.32 -9.74 29.83
C PRO A 184 26.46 -9.67 30.85
N LEU A 185 27.61 -9.10 30.47
CA LEU A 185 28.72 -8.85 31.42
C LEU A 185 28.32 -7.86 32.51
N GLY A 186 27.68 -6.74 32.14
CA GLY A 186 27.17 -5.75 33.09
C GLY A 186 26.12 -6.32 34.04
N LEU A 187 25.19 -7.13 33.53
CA LEU A 187 24.21 -7.85 34.35
C LEU A 187 24.90 -8.79 35.35
N GLY A 188 25.91 -9.55 34.89
CA GLY A 188 26.70 -10.44 35.73
C GLY A 188 27.42 -9.71 36.86
N LEU A 189 28.02 -8.55 36.57
CA LEU A 189 28.69 -7.72 37.57
C LEU A 189 27.72 -7.16 38.63
N VAL A 190 26.50 -6.76 38.22
CA VAL A 190 25.47 -6.30 39.16
C VAL A 190 25.00 -7.44 40.08
N LEU A 191 24.76 -8.63 39.54
CA LEU A 191 24.39 -9.81 40.32
C LEU A 191 25.51 -10.24 41.28
N LEU A 192 26.76 -10.16 40.82
CA LEU A 192 27.94 -10.43 41.64
C LEU A 192 28.06 -9.43 42.80
N LEU A 193 27.84 -8.14 42.54
CA LEU A 193 27.79 -7.11 43.60
C LEU A 193 26.70 -7.41 44.63
N LEU A 194 25.51 -7.83 44.19
CA LEU A 194 24.40 -8.19 45.07
C LEU A 194 24.70 -9.39 45.97
N LEU A 195 25.54 -10.34 45.52
CA LEU A 195 26.00 -11.48 46.32
C LEU A 195 26.89 -11.08 47.50
N PHE A 196 27.61 -9.96 47.40
CA PHE A 196 28.51 -9.48 48.45
C PHE A 196 27.83 -8.59 49.50
N PHE A 197 26.55 -8.24 49.32
CA PHE A 197 25.79 -7.53 50.37
C PHE A 197 25.20 -8.57 51.34
N PRO A 198 25.74 -8.70 52.57
CA PRO A 198 25.16 -9.60 53.55
C PRO A 198 23.74 -9.12 53.87
N LEU A 199 22.75 -9.97 53.59
CA LEU A 199 21.35 -9.81 54.01
C LEU A 199 21.23 -9.99 55.53
N GLN A 200 21.95 -9.18 56.30
CA GLN A 200 21.88 -9.18 57.75
C GLN A 200 21.06 -7.98 58.22
N LYS A 201 19.79 -8.30 58.47
CA LYS A 201 18.88 -7.66 59.44
C LYS A 201 18.83 -6.13 59.45
N LYS A 202 18.43 -5.48 58.34
CA LYS A 202 17.52 -4.31 58.33
C LYS A 202 16.81 -4.23 56.97
N ALA A 203 15.59 -4.76 56.90
CA ALA A 203 14.79 -4.89 55.68
C ALA A 203 13.76 -3.74 55.52
N PRO A 204 14.20 -2.54 55.10
CA PRO A 204 13.34 -1.73 54.24
C PRO A 204 14.03 -1.31 52.92
N LEU A 205 15.37 -1.28 52.87
CA LEU A 205 16.09 -0.79 51.69
C LEU A 205 16.00 -1.75 50.50
N PHE A 206 16.03 -3.06 50.73
CA PHE A 206 15.93 -4.05 49.66
C PHE A 206 14.55 -4.04 48.98
N GLY A 207 13.48 -3.80 49.75
CA GLY A 207 12.13 -3.62 49.22
C GLY A 207 12.00 -2.35 48.37
N ILE A 208 12.63 -1.24 48.79
CA ILE A 208 12.63 0.02 48.04
C ILE A 208 13.46 -0.11 46.74
N VAL A 209 14.60 -0.80 46.78
CA VAL A 209 15.42 -1.07 45.59
C VAL A 209 14.69 -2.01 44.63
N LEU A 210 14.02 -3.07 45.13
CA LEU A 210 13.20 -3.95 44.28
C LEU A 210 12.02 -3.19 43.66
N LEU A 211 11.39 -2.27 44.40
CA LEU A 211 10.28 -1.44 43.91
C LEU A 211 10.74 -0.41 42.88
N LEU A 212 11.95 0.15 43.02
CA LEU A 212 12.60 1.03 42.03
C LEU A 212 13.12 0.28 40.80
N VAL A 213 13.47 -1.01 40.95
CA VAL A 213 13.88 -1.87 39.83
C VAL A 213 12.67 -2.39 39.05
N VAL A 214 11.52 -2.58 39.71
CA VAL A 214 10.26 -2.99 39.06
C VAL A 214 9.48 -1.81 38.47
N ALA A 215 9.63 -0.60 39.02
CA ALA A 215 9.04 0.62 38.50
C ALA A 215 10.15 1.62 38.12
N PRO A 216 10.58 1.82 36.85
CA PRO A 216 9.79 1.70 35.62
C PRO A 216 10.62 1.30 34.36
N PHE A 217 10.38 0.12 33.77
CA PHE A 217 10.57 -0.01 32.32
C PHE A 217 9.29 0.51 31.67
N GLY A 218 9.36 1.76 31.18
CA GLY A 218 8.27 2.59 30.68
C GLY A 218 7.42 1.92 29.60
N SER A 219 6.51 1.06 30.03
CA SER A 219 5.35 0.66 29.25
C SER A 219 4.19 1.51 29.72
N SER A 220 3.69 2.34 28.81
CA SER A 220 2.50 3.13 29.00
C SER A 220 1.26 2.22 29.01
N LEU A 221 1.07 1.49 30.11
CA LEU A 221 -0.15 0.73 30.40
C LEU A 221 -1.25 1.73 30.79
N HIS A 222 -2.01 2.17 29.79
CA HIS A 222 -3.17 3.05 29.95
C HIS A 222 -4.42 2.27 30.41
N ALA A 223 -4.33 1.52 31.51
CA ALA A 223 -5.48 0.87 32.12
C ALA A 223 -6.04 1.78 33.22
N GLY A 224 -7.24 2.33 33.03
CA GLY A 224 -7.92 3.14 34.03
C GLY A 224 -8.43 2.26 35.17
N ILE A 225 -8.01 2.52 36.41
CA ILE A 225 -8.42 1.76 37.61
C ILE A 225 -9.95 1.76 37.80
N LEU A 226 -10.66 2.74 37.25
CA LEU A 226 -12.12 2.94 37.42
C LEU A 226 -12.96 2.58 36.18
N ASP A 227 -12.37 1.97 35.14
CA ASP A 227 -13.10 1.62 33.91
C ASP A 227 -14.23 0.61 34.15
N PHE A 228 -14.14 -0.20 35.20
CA PHE A 228 -15.14 -1.22 35.56
C PHE A 228 -16.53 -0.63 35.82
N TRP A 229 -16.62 0.59 36.36
CA TRP A 229 -17.90 1.24 36.66
C TRP A 229 -18.66 1.56 35.36
N HIS A 230 -17.96 2.13 34.38
CA HIS A 230 -18.52 2.41 33.06
C HIS A 230 -18.85 1.13 32.29
N ILE A 231 -18.03 0.07 32.41
CA ILE A 231 -18.33 -1.24 31.80
C ILE A 231 -19.64 -1.80 32.36
N HIS A 232 -19.78 -1.85 33.69
CA HIS A 232 -20.97 -2.40 34.34
C HIS A 232 -22.23 -1.61 33.96
N LYS A 233 -22.15 -0.27 33.97
CA LYS A 233 -23.25 0.60 33.57
C LYS A 233 -23.62 0.44 32.08
N ALA A 234 -22.63 0.30 31.21
CA ALA A 234 -22.86 0.02 29.79
C ALA A 234 -23.53 -1.34 29.56
N GLU A 235 -23.16 -2.36 30.35
CA GLU A 235 -23.78 -3.69 30.31
C GLU A 235 -25.24 -3.67 30.80
N GLN A 236 -25.53 -2.91 31.87
CA GLN A 236 -26.91 -2.67 32.32
C GLN A 236 -27.75 -2.01 31.23
N TYR A 237 -27.28 -0.89 30.65
CA TYR A 237 -27.99 -0.25 29.54
C TYR A 237 -28.15 -1.17 28.32
N ASN A 238 -27.19 -2.07 28.06
CA ASN A 238 -27.32 -3.08 27.01
C ASN A 238 -28.42 -4.12 27.33
N ALA A 239 -28.53 -4.54 28.59
CA ALA A 239 -29.57 -5.45 29.06
C ALA A 239 -30.96 -4.81 28.94
N ASP A 240 -31.07 -3.54 29.29
CA ASP A 240 -32.27 -2.71 29.16
C ASP A 240 -32.59 -2.30 27.72
N GLN A 241 -31.81 -2.78 26.74
CA GLN A 241 -31.90 -2.44 25.32
C GLN A 241 -31.69 -0.94 24.99
N ASN A 242 -31.18 -0.16 25.96
CA ASN A 242 -30.82 1.23 25.80
C ASN A 242 -29.41 1.38 25.19
N TYR A 243 -29.27 0.92 23.96
CA TYR A 243 -27.98 0.77 23.27
C TYR A 243 -27.25 2.10 23.00
N THR A 244 -27.97 3.21 22.90
CA THR A 244 -27.38 4.54 22.69
C THR A 244 -26.65 5.02 23.93
N GLN A 245 -27.22 4.81 25.12
CA GLN A 245 -26.56 5.13 26.39
C GLN A 245 -25.42 4.14 26.69
N ALA A 246 -25.61 2.85 26.40
CA ALA A 246 -24.53 1.86 26.50
C ALA A 246 -23.31 2.25 25.66
N ALA A 247 -23.52 2.72 24.43
CA ALA A 247 -22.44 3.20 23.56
C ALA A 247 -21.72 4.43 24.12
N LYS A 248 -22.43 5.34 24.81
CA LYS A 248 -21.82 6.51 25.46
C LYS A 248 -20.96 6.08 26.66
N GLU A 249 -21.47 5.18 27.49
CA GLU A 249 -20.70 4.67 28.63
C GLU A 249 -19.42 3.95 28.18
N TYR A 250 -19.46 3.15 27.10
CA TYR A 250 -18.23 2.55 26.56
C TYR A 250 -17.22 3.57 26.01
N GLN A 251 -17.65 4.78 25.63
CA GLN A 251 -16.73 5.84 25.18
C GLN A 251 -15.95 6.50 26.32
N HIS A 252 -16.42 6.36 27.56
CA HIS A 252 -15.69 6.85 28.75
C HIS A 252 -14.55 5.92 29.19
N ILE A 253 -14.51 4.69 28.68
CA ILE A 253 -13.47 3.69 28.97
C ILE A 253 -12.21 4.00 28.15
N ALA A 254 -11.05 3.68 28.71
CA ALA A 254 -9.77 3.78 28.01
C ALA A 254 -9.82 3.23 26.56
N PRO A 255 -9.27 3.97 25.58
CA PRO A 255 -9.36 3.62 24.18
C PRO A 255 -8.52 2.37 23.85
N THR A 256 -9.18 1.22 23.89
CA THR A 256 -8.61 -0.08 23.52
C THR A 256 -9.36 -0.67 22.33
N SER A 257 -8.74 -1.61 21.63
CA SER A 257 -9.42 -2.37 20.57
C SER A 257 -10.73 -3.01 21.05
N GLN A 258 -10.76 -3.50 22.30
CA GLN A 258 -11.96 -4.12 22.88
C GLN A 258 -13.03 -3.07 23.21
N SER A 259 -12.64 -1.94 23.80
CA SER A 259 -13.56 -0.82 24.07
C SER A 259 -14.20 -0.33 22.77
N TYR A 260 -13.41 -0.09 21.71
CA TYR A 260 -13.95 0.31 20.41
C TYR A 260 -14.88 -0.73 19.79
N TYR A 261 -14.58 -2.02 19.93
CA TYR A 261 -15.46 -3.11 19.47
C TYR A 261 -16.80 -3.13 20.23
N ASN A 262 -16.77 -2.94 21.55
CA ASN A 262 -17.97 -2.91 22.39
C ASN A 262 -18.84 -1.69 22.05
N THR A 263 -18.24 -0.50 21.93
CA THR A 263 -18.91 0.74 21.48
C THR A 263 -19.57 0.54 20.12
N ALA A 264 -18.85 -0.04 19.16
CA ALA A 264 -19.38 -0.31 17.82
C ALA A 264 -20.55 -1.31 17.85
N THR A 265 -20.48 -2.32 18.72
CA THR A 265 -21.54 -3.32 18.87
C THR A 265 -22.80 -2.70 19.46
N ALA A 266 -22.67 -1.85 20.48
CA ALA A 266 -23.78 -1.09 21.02
C ALA A 266 -24.40 -0.15 19.97
N LEU A 267 -23.59 0.62 19.23
CA LEU A 267 -24.06 1.47 18.14
C LEU A 267 -24.76 0.68 17.02
N TYR A 268 -24.27 -0.51 16.69
CA TYR A 268 -24.92 -1.39 15.73
C TYR A 268 -26.32 -1.80 16.20
N LYS A 269 -26.47 -2.21 17.47
CA LYS A 269 -27.77 -2.55 18.07
C LYS A 269 -28.69 -1.33 18.15
N ALA A 270 -28.14 -0.14 18.36
CA ALA A 270 -28.83 1.14 18.28
C ALA A 270 -29.24 1.55 16.84
N LYS A 271 -28.96 0.72 15.82
CA LYS A 271 -29.20 1.00 14.39
C LYS A 271 -28.36 2.16 13.82
N ALA A 272 -27.40 2.68 14.57
CA ALA A 272 -26.42 3.67 14.13
C ALA A 272 -25.29 3.02 13.32
N TYR A 273 -25.65 2.34 12.23
CA TYR A 273 -24.76 1.41 11.53
C TYR A 273 -23.50 2.05 10.93
N ILE A 274 -23.57 3.31 10.47
CA ILE A 274 -22.41 3.99 9.86
C ILE A 274 -21.40 4.41 10.94
N GLU A 275 -21.89 4.93 12.08
CA GLU A 275 -21.07 5.26 13.23
C GLU A 275 -20.41 3.99 13.81
N ALA A 276 -21.17 2.90 13.90
CA ALA A 276 -20.65 1.59 14.31
C ALA A 276 -19.48 1.13 13.43
N VAL A 277 -19.58 1.28 12.10
CA VAL A 277 -18.47 0.97 11.18
C VAL A 277 -17.23 1.81 11.47
N GLY A 278 -17.40 3.10 11.81
CA GLY A 278 -16.29 3.97 12.21
C GLY A 278 -15.54 3.42 13.42
N TYR A 279 -16.25 3.03 14.47
CA TYR A 279 -15.66 2.45 15.68
C TYR A 279 -15.07 1.05 15.45
N TYR A 280 -15.71 0.18 14.66
CA TYR A 280 -15.14 -1.12 14.30
C TYR A 280 -13.79 -0.99 13.59
N LYS A 281 -13.60 0.01 12.72
CA LYS A 281 -12.29 0.25 12.06
C LYS A 281 -11.20 0.59 13.07
N LYS A 282 -11.53 1.36 14.12
CA LYS A 282 -10.60 1.68 15.22
C LYS A 282 -10.25 0.46 16.09
N ALA A 283 -11.11 -0.56 16.10
CA ALA A 283 -10.89 -1.77 16.89
C ALA A 283 -9.78 -2.68 16.31
N LEU A 284 -9.41 -2.55 15.05
CA LEU A 284 -8.46 -3.47 14.39
C LEU A 284 -7.10 -3.55 15.10
N ARG A 285 -6.60 -4.77 15.29
CA ARG A 285 -5.32 -5.08 15.94
C ARG A 285 -4.25 -5.44 14.90
N LYS A 286 -2.96 -5.24 15.20
CA LYS A 286 -1.87 -5.54 14.25
C LYS A 286 -1.68 -7.06 14.04
N GLU A 287 -1.78 -7.86 15.10
CA GLU A 287 -1.35 -9.26 15.10
C GLU A 287 -2.49 -10.27 15.31
N ASP A 288 -3.70 -9.81 15.67
CA ASP A 288 -4.82 -10.69 16.00
C ASP A 288 -5.75 -10.92 14.78
N LYS A 289 -5.37 -11.89 13.95
CA LYS A 289 -6.10 -12.24 12.72
C LYS A 289 -7.54 -12.69 13.00
N HIS A 290 -7.76 -13.47 14.05
CA HIS A 290 -9.08 -14.00 14.38
C HIS A 290 -10.02 -12.90 14.88
N PHE A 291 -9.55 -12.02 15.78
CA PHE A 291 -10.32 -10.85 16.22
C PHE A 291 -10.65 -9.92 15.05
N ASN A 292 -9.66 -9.61 14.20
CA ASN A 292 -9.88 -8.79 13.02
C ASN A 292 -10.88 -9.40 12.03
N ALA A 293 -10.91 -10.73 11.89
CA ALA A 293 -11.90 -11.41 11.08
C ALA A 293 -13.32 -11.18 11.60
N LYS A 294 -13.53 -11.20 12.93
CA LYS A 294 -14.82 -10.87 13.57
C LYS A 294 -15.20 -9.40 13.36
N VAL A 295 -14.24 -8.49 13.50
CA VAL A 295 -14.43 -7.05 13.25
C VAL A 295 -14.88 -6.80 11.81
N PHE A 296 -14.18 -7.38 10.82
CA PHE A 296 -14.57 -7.24 9.41
C PHE A 296 -15.92 -7.89 9.08
N TYR A 297 -16.26 -9.00 9.75
CA TYR A 297 -17.58 -9.62 9.65
C TYR A 297 -18.66 -8.64 10.13
N ASN A 298 -18.52 -8.06 11.31
CA ASN A 298 -19.50 -7.11 11.84
C ASN A 298 -19.63 -5.84 10.99
N ILE A 299 -18.53 -5.31 10.44
CA ILE A 299 -18.56 -4.20 9.46
C ILE A 299 -19.38 -4.59 8.24
N ALA A 300 -19.17 -5.81 7.71
CA ALA A 300 -19.93 -6.29 6.56
C ALA A 300 -21.43 -6.38 6.88
N THR A 301 -21.79 -6.89 8.05
CA THR A 301 -23.19 -6.98 8.50
C THR A 301 -23.82 -5.59 8.69
N ALA A 302 -23.07 -4.59 9.18
CA ALA A 302 -23.53 -3.21 9.25
C ALA A 302 -23.82 -2.63 7.86
N TYR A 303 -22.98 -2.92 6.87
CA TYR A 303 -23.24 -2.53 5.49
C TYR A 303 -24.43 -3.26 4.86
N VAL A 304 -24.69 -4.53 5.20
CA VAL A 304 -25.92 -5.24 4.80
C VAL A 304 -27.15 -4.51 5.32
N ARG A 305 -27.17 -4.11 6.60
CA ARG A 305 -28.30 -3.37 7.19
C ARG A 305 -28.54 -2.00 6.55
N LYS A 306 -27.49 -1.36 6.01
CA LYS A 306 -27.60 -0.12 5.22
C LYS A 306 -27.84 -0.36 3.73
N HIS A 307 -28.09 -1.61 3.31
CA HIS A 307 -28.29 -2.01 1.91
C HIS A 307 -27.08 -1.70 0.99
N LYS A 308 -25.88 -1.51 1.55
CA LYS A 308 -24.63 -1.31 0.81
C LYS A 308 -23.97 -2.67 0.52
N LEU A 309 -24.61 -3.47 -0.34
CA LEU A 309 -24.27 -4.88 -0.54
C LEU A 309 -22.89 -5.13 -1.15
N ASP A 310 -22.41 -4.26 -2.04
CA ASP A 310 -21.06 -4.40 -2.61
C ASP A 310 -19.97 -4.18 -1.54
N LEU A 311 -20.18 -3.24 -0.62
CA LEU A 311 -19.30 -3.03 0.53
C LEU A 311 -19.37 -4.22 1.49
N ALA A 312 -20.56 -4.72 1.79
CA ALA A 312 -20.73 -5.91 2.61
C ALA A 312 -19.96 -7.11 2.03
N LYS A 313 -20.08 -7.37 0.73
CA LYS A 313 -19.33 -8.42 0.02
C LYS A 313 -17.82 -8.26 0.16
N LYS A 314 -17.30 -7.03 0.03
CA LYS A 314 -15.87 -6.74 0.19
C LYS A 314 -15.38 -7.06 1.60
N TYR A 315 -16.11 -6.64 2.63
CA TYR A 315 -15.70 -6.84 4.02
C TYR A 315 -15.88 -8.30 4.49
N TYR A 316 -16.91 -9.01 4.01
CA TYR A 316 -17.02 -10.46 4.24
C TYR A 316 -15.83 -11.22 3.65
N ARG A 317 -15.36 -10.85 2.45
CA ARG A 317 -14.13 -11.42 1.86
C ARG A 317 -12.89 -11.12 2.70
N LYS A 318 -12.76 -9.90 3.23
CA LYS A 318 -11.66 -9.53 4.13
C LYS A 318 -11.67 -10.36 5.42
N SER A 319 -12.85 -10.58 6.01
CA SER A 319 -13.02 -11.45 7.17
C SER A 319 -12.56 -12.88 6.87
N LEU A 320 -13.08 -13.48 5.79
CA LEU A 320 -12.75 -14.85 5.39
C LEU A 320 -11.29 -15.05 4.96
N ALA A 321 -10.62 -14.01 4.47
CA ALA A 321 -9.19 -14.04 4.15
C ALA A 321 -8.32 -14.10 5.41
N LEU A 322 -8.82 -13.63 6.56
CA LEU A 322 -8.09 -13.67 7.84
C LEU A 322 -8.43 -14.93 8.64
N TYR A 323 -9.70 -15.33 8.68
CA TYR A 323 -10.15 -16.52 9.38
C TYR A 323 -11.45 -17.07 8.77
N PRO A 324 -11.61 -18.40 8.60
CA PRO A 324 -12.77 -19.00 7.96
C PRO A 324 -14.00 -19.05 8.88
N LEU A 325 -14.62 -17.90 9.15
CA LEU A 325 -15.88 -17.82 9.91
C LEU A 325 -17.05 -18.40 9.08
N LYS A 326 -17.78 -19.38 9.64
CA LYS A 326 -18.91 -20.04 8.99
C LYS A 326 -20.01 -19.04 8.64
N GLU A 327 -20.34 -18.17 9.58
CA GLU A 327 -21.36 -17.12 9.47
C GLU A 327 -20.99 -16.12 8.37
N ALA A 328 -19.71 -15.76 8.25
CA ALA A 328 -19.24 -14.86 7.20
C ALA A 328 -19.37 -15.48 5.81
N LYS A 329 -19.14 -16.79 5.69
CA LYS A 329 -19.28 -17.53 4.43
C LYS A 329 -20.74 -17.64 3.99
N GLU A 330 -21.62 -17.96 4.91
CA GLU A 330 -23.08 -18.03 4.68
C GLU A 330 -23.64 -16.64 4.33
N ASN A 331 -23.32 -15.61 5.11
CA ASN A 331 -23.80 -14.26 4.81
C ASN A 331 -23.24 -13.71 3.49
N LEU A 332 -22.00 -14.06 3.11
CA LEU A 332 -21.45 -13.71 1.80
C LEU A 332 -22.20 -14.39 0.65
N SER A 333 -22.68 -15.63 0.82
CA SER A 333 -23.44 -16.32 -0.22
C SER A 333 -24.78 -15.63 -0.45
N LEU A 334 -25.49 -15.26 0.62
CA LEU A 334 -26.73 -14.50 0.59
C LEU A 334 -26.55 -13.14 -0.11
N VAL A 335 -25.51 -12.38 0.28
CA VAL A 335 -25.21 -11.08 -0.35
C VAL A 335 -24.90 -11.23 -1.84
N LYS A 336 -24.16 -12.27 -2.24
CA LYS A 336 -23.90 -12.55 -3.67
C LYS A 336 -25.18 -12.87 -4.43
N GLN A 337 -26.11 -13.61 -3.84
CA GLN A 337 -27.39 -13.94 -4.45
C GLN A 337 -28.24 -12.68 -4.64
N GLN A 338 -28.33 -11.83 -3.61
CA GLN A 338 -29.07 -10.56 -3.69
C GLN A 338 -28.50 -9.62 -4.76
N LEU A 339 -27.17 -9.45 -4.80
CA LEU A 339 -26.50 -8.66 -5.85
C LEU A 339 -26.75 -9.22 -7.26
N LYS A 340 -26.86 -10.54 -7.42
CA LYS A 340 -27.18 -11.17 -8.72
C LYS A 340 -28.61 -10.82 -9.15
N VAL A 341 -29.57 -10.83 -8.22
CA VAL A 341 -30.97 -10.44 -8.48
C VAL A 341 -31.05 -8.95 -8.85
N GLU A 342 -30.39 -8.08 -8.09
CA GLU A 342 -30.34 -6.63 -8.38
C GLU A 342 -29.77 -6.33 -9.75
N ARG A 343 -28.67 -6.97 -10.13
CA ARG A 343 -28.07 -6.82 -11.47
C ARG A 343 -29.01 -7.28 -12.59
N LYS A 344 -29.71 -8.40 -12.41
CA LYS A 344 -30.71 -8.86 -13.38
C LYS A 344 -31.85 -7.86 -13.54
N ASN A 345 -32.35 -7.31 -12.44
CA ASN A 345 -33.42 -6.31 -12.46
C ASN A 345 -32.94 -5.00 -13.10
N LEU A 346 -31.73 -4.56 -12.80
CA LEU A 346 -31.10 -3.38 -13.40
C LEU A 346 -30.92 -3.56 -14.93
N HIS A 347 -30.46 -4.74 -15.35
CA HIS A 347 -30.28 -5.05 -16.77
C HIS A 347 -31.62 -5.06 -17.53
N LYS A 348 -32.67 -5.66 -16.95
CA LYS A 348 -34.05 -5.61 -17.51
C LYS A 348 -34.57 -4.17 -17.59
N ALA A 349 -34.33 -3.34 -16.58
CA ALA A 349 -34.72 -1.93 -16.60
C ALA A 349 -33.97 -1.13 -17.67
N TYR A 350 -32.66 -1.38 -17.83
CA TYR A 350 -31.81 -0.75 -18.85
C TYR A 350 -32.23 -1.12 -20.27
N GLN A 351 -32.55 -2.40 -20.52
CA GLN A 351 -33.09 -2.83 -21.81
C GLN A 351 -34.43 -2.14 -22.14
N LYS A 352 -35.35 -2.03 -21.17
CA LYS A 352 -36.62 -1.30 -21.38
C LYS A 352 -36.44 0.20 -21.67
N LEU A 353 -35.36 0.82 -21.19
CA LEU A 353 -35.02 2.21 -21.47
C LEU A 353 -34.44 2.41 -22.88
N LEU A 354 -33.63 1.46 -23.36
CA LEU A 354 -33.03 1.49 -24.71
C LEU A 354 -34.02 1.15 -25.83
N PHE A 355 -35.09 0.41 -25.53
CA PHE A 355 -36.09 -0.03 -26.51
C PHE A 355 -37.41 0.77 -26.46
N LYS A 356 -37.43 2.00 -25.95
CA LYS A 356 -38.56 2.91 -26.22
C LYS A 356 -38.36 3.51 -27.62
N PRO A 357 -39.20 3.18 -28.62
CA PRO A 357 -39.14 3.88 -29.89
C PRO A 357 -39.41 5.36 -29.63
N ILE A 358 -38.60 6.24 -30.22
CA ILE A 358 -38.84 7.68 -30.21
C ILE A 358 -40.10 7.91 -31.06
N ALA A 359 -41.26 7.77 -30.44
CA ALA A 359 -42.52 8.19 -31.03
C ALA A 359 -42.49 9.72 -31.08
N LYS A 360 -42.54 10.25 -32.31
CA LYS A 360 -42.78 11.66 -32.62
C LYS A 360 -43.87 12.21 -31.71
N GLN A 361 -43.55 13.28 -30.97
CA GLN A 361 -44.49 14.35 -30.68
C GLN A 361 -43.71 15.58 -30.19
N ASN A 362 -43.48 16.50 -31.12
CA ASN A 362 -43.37 17.91 -30.79
C ASN A 362 -44.76 18.40 -30.38
N SER A 363 -44.89 18.94 -29.17
CA SER A 363 -45.52 20.24 -28.93
C SER A 363 -45.46 20.58 -27.45
N PHE A 364 -45.26 21.87 -27.21
CA PHE A 364 -45.19 22.52 -25.91
C PHE A 364 -46.40 22.17 -25.04
N ALA A 365 -46.15 21.54 -23.88
CA ALA A 365 -46.98 21.70 -22.69
C ALA A 365 -46.10 21.57 -21.44
N LYS A 366 -45.67 22.72 -20.93
CA LYS A 366 -45.26 22.92 -19.55
C LYS A 366 -46.40 22.50 -18.62
N GLN A 367 -46.11 21.69 -17.60
CA GLN A 367 -46.22 22.00 -16.16
C GLN A 367 -46.56 20.74 -15.33
N ASN A 368 -45.87 20.65 -14.18
CA ASN A 368 -46.20 19.85 -12.99
C ASN A 368 -45.94 18.33 -13.01
N VAL A 369 -44.72 17.89 -13.37
CA VAL A 369 -44.22 16.55 -12.95
C VAL A 369 -42.89 16.60 -12.19
N PHE A 370 -42.43 17.79 -11.80
CA PHE A 370 -41.29 17.95 -10.88
C PHE A 370 -41.69 17.63 -9.43
N ASN A 371 -41.98 16.37 -9.12
CA ASN A 371 -41.79 15.86 -7.75
C ASN A 371 -41.76 14.33 -7.61
N SER A 372 -42.11 13.55 -8.64
CA SER A 372 -41.95 12.08 -8.58
C SER A 372 -40.58 11.61 -9.08
N TYR A 373 -39.90 12.41 -9.92
CA TYR A 373 -38.59 12.10 -10.48
C TYR A 373 -37.43 12.48 -9.55
N ALA A 374 -37.55 13.55 -8.75
CA ALA A 374 -36.51 13.97 -7.81
C ALA A 374 -36.32 12.97 -6.64
N VAL A 375 -37.42 12.41 -6.12
CA VAL A 375 -37.39 11.39 -5.06
C VAL A 375 -36.82 10.05 -5.58
N LYS A 376 -36.99 9.75 -6.88
CA LYS A 376 -36.36 8.59 -7.53
C LYS A 376 -34.91 8.83 -7.94
N LEU A 377 -34.51 10.08 -8.18
CA LEU A 377 -33.13 10.44 -8.55
C LEU A 377 -32.14 10.19 -7.39
N HIS A 378 -32.53 10.41 -6.13
CA HIS A 378 -31.68 10.09 -4.96
C HIS A 378 -31.33 8.59 -4.87
N LYS A 379 -32.14 7.68 -5.45
CA LYS A 379 -31.82 6.24 -5.54
C LYS A 379 -30.95 5.86 -6.74
N LEU A 380 -30.72 6.79 -7.69
CA LEU A 380 -29.93 6.61 -8.91
C LEU A 380 -28.66 7.46 -8.95
N LEU A 381 -28.60 8.53 -8.14
CA LEU A 381 -27.39 9.25 -7.81
C LEU A 381 -26.65 8.41 -6.79
N PRO A 382 -25.47 7.87 -7.13
CA PRO A 382 -24.71 7.10 -6.16
C PRO A 382 -24.37 8.03 -4.97
N SER A 383 -24.37 7.51 -3.75
CA SER A 383 -23.85 8.25 -2.59
C SER A 383 -22.43 8.77 -2.87
N GLN A 384 -21.92 9.80 -2.17
CA GLN A 384 -20.54 10.27 -2.41
C GLN A 384 -19.53 9.11 -2.39
N GLU A 385 -19.71 8.12 -1.52
CA GLU A 385 -18.96 6.86 -1.49
C GLU A 385 -19.17 5.98 -2.72
N GLU A 386 -20.40 5.81 -3.22
CA GLU A 386 -20.67 5.02 -4.43
C GLU A 386 -20.29 5.76 -5.72
N GLN A 387 -20.26 7.08 -5.75
CA GLN A 387 -19.66 7.88 -6.82
C GLN A 387 -18.15 7.72 -6.76
N TRP A 388 -17.59 7.66 -5.55
CA TRP A 388 -16.21 7.25 -5.30
C TRP A 388 -15.95 5.81 -5.74
N PHE A 389 -16.85 4.85 -5.51
CA PHE A 389 -16.67 3.45 -5.92
C PHE A 389 -16.97 3.21 -7.39
N ALA A 390 -17.91 3.92 -7.99
CA ALA A 390 -18.14 3.93 -9.44
C ALA A 390 -16.98 4.64 -10.15
N LYS A 391 -16.39 5.69 -9.53
CA LYS A 391 -15.06 6.19 -9.89
C LYS A 391 -14.03 5.08 -9.73
N ILE A 392 -13.82 4.43 -8.59
CA ILE A 392 -12.81 3.35 -8.40
C ILE A 392 -13.03 2.13 -9.34
N LEU A 393 -14.27 1.77 -9.68
CA LEU A 393 -14.62 0.60 -10.50
C LEU A 393 -14.65 0.91 -12.01
N LYS A 394 -14.94 2.16 -12.42
CA LYS A 394 -14.75 2.64 -13.82
C LYS A 394 -13.36 3.25 -14.04
N GLN A 395 -12.69 3.67 -12.98
CA GLN A 395 -11.28 4.02 -12.99
C GLN A 395 -10.55 2.71 -13.17
N HIS A 396 -10.18 2.46 -14.42
CA HIS A 396 -8.79 2.14 -14.67
C HIS A 396 -8.00 3.12 -13.79
N ALA A 397 -7.23 2.60 -12.83
CA ALA A 397 -6.42 3.42 -11.91
C ALA A 397 -5.99 4.69 -12.64
N PRO A 398 -6.24 5.91 -12.12
CA PRO A 398 -5.97 7.13 -12.86
C PRO A 398 -4.66 6.94 -13.59
N SER A 399 -4.75 6.92 -14.91
CA SER A 399 -3.62 6.68 -15.78
C SER A 399 -2.79 7.95 -15.68
N TYR A 400 -2.10 8.12 -14.56
CA TYR A 400 -0.97 9.04 -14.45
C TYR A 400 0.05 8.70 -15.53
N LEU A 401 0.00 7.45 -16.03
CA LEU A 401 0.62 6.91 -17.23
C LEU A 401 0.21 7.66 -18.50
N GLN A 402 0.92 8.73 -18.79
CA GLN A 402 0.90 9.37 -20.10
C GLN A 402 1.80 8.56 -21.04
N LYS A 403 1.24 8.01 -22.13
CA LYS A 403 2.05 7.36 -23.17
C LYS A 403 2.94 8.42 -23.81
N ILE A 404 4.24 8.16 -23.83
CA ILE A 404 5.20 9.00 -24.55
C ILE A 404 5.34 8.43 -25.98
N PRO A 405 5.22 9.25 -27.03
CA PRO A 405 5.48 8.80 -28.39
C PRO A 405 6.97 8.44 -28.56
N THR A 406 7.25 7.24 -29.07
CA THR A 406 8.59 6.69 -29.28
C THR A 406 8.68 6.15 -30.71
N THR A 407 9.80 6.36 -31.41
CA THR A 407 9.97 6.00 -32.83
C THR A 407 10.93 4.83 -33.03
N LYS A 408 11.91 4.63 -32.14
CA LYS A 408 12.88 3.53 -32.23
C LYS A 408 12.44 2.24 -31.50
N ARG A 409 12.96 1.10 -31.96
CA ARG A 409 12.72 -0.22 -31.36
C ARG A 409 14.04 -0.96 -31.14
N SER A 410 14.19 -1.58 -29.97
CA SER A 410 15.34 -2.44 -29.67
C SER A 410 15.27 -3.76 -30.43
N GLN A 411 16.44 -4.38 -30.64
CA GLN A 411 16.56 -5.64 -31.37
C GLN A 411 15.75 -6.78 -30.72
N ASP A 412 15.53 -6.72 -29.40
CA ASP A 412 14.71 -7.66 -28.63
C ASP A 412 13.21 -7.33 -28.60
N ALA A 413 12.76 -6.20 -29.19
CA ALA A 413 11.39 -5.72 -29.07
C ALA A 413 10.31 -6.61 -29.73
N ASN A 414 10.71 -7.46 -30.68
CA ASN A 414 9.79 -8.34 -31.43
C ASN A 414 9.77 -9.78 -30.91
N LYS A 415 10.64 -10.16 -29.96
CA LYS A 415 10.65 -11.50 -29.38
C LYS A 415 9.65 -11.61 -28.25
N THR A 416 8.83 -12.66 -28.29
CA THR A 416 7.86 -12.97 -27.23
C THR A 416 8.59 -13.52 -26.02
N TRP A 417 8.46 -12.86 -24.88
CA TRP A 417 8.91 -13.33 -23.57
C TRP A 417 8.04 -14.45 -22.97
#